data_AF-A0ABD0RGR0-F1
#
_entry.id   AF-A0ABD0RGR0-F1
#
_cell.length_a   1.000
_cell.length_b   1.000
_cell.length_c   1.000
_cell.angle_alpha   90.00
_cell.angle_beta   90.00
_cell.angle_gamma   90.00
#
_symmetry.space_group_name_H-M   'P 1'
#
loop_
_entity.id
_entity.type
_entity.pdbx_description
1 polymer ?
#
loop_
_entity_poly.entity_id
_entity_poly.type
_entity_poly.pdbx_seq_one_letter_code
_entity_poly.pdbx_strand_id
1 'polypeptide(L)' 'MQLLFLGTLALFVGVTVAVPAQEKRVHHKPDLSDHVHDDAHGYQYDHEAFLGKEEAKTFDQLSPEESKERLG' A
#
# COMPACT_ATOMS: atom_id res chain seq x y z
N MET A 1 22.93 41.01 -27.14
CA MET A 1 23.46 40.25 -25.99
C MET A 1 22.52 40.25 -24.79
N GLN A 2 22.09 41.41 -24.29
CA GLN A 2 21.21 41.50 -23.11
C GLN A 2 19.83 40.84 -23.29
N LEU A 3 19.17 41.08 -24.43
CA LEU A 3 17.86 40.50 -24.74
C LEU A 3 17.91 38.96 -24.86
N LEU A 4 18.99 38.45 -25.46
CA LEU A 4 19.23 37.00 -25.57
C LEU A 4 19.44 36.37 -24.20
N PHE A 5 20.21 37.03 -23.33
CA PHE A 5 20.47 36.55 -21.97
C PHE A 5 19.20 36.53 -21.10
N LEU A 6 18.36 37.56 -21.22
CA LEU A 6 17.06 37.61 -20.55
C LEU A 6 16.10 36.53 -21.08
N GLY A 7 16.10 36.30 -22.40
CA GLY A 7 15.31 35.24 -23.03
C GLY A 7 15.73 33.84 -22.58
N THR A 8 17.03 33.58 -22.50
CA THR A 8 17.55 32.30 -21.99
C THR A 8 17.24 32.10 -20.52
N LEU A 9 17.37 33.16 -19.70
CA LEU A 9 17.06 33.09 -18.27
C LEU A 9 15.57 32.81 -18.04
N ALA A 10 14.68 33.47 -18.78
CA ALA A 10 13.24 33.24 -18.71
C ALA A 10 12.86 31.79 -19.12
N LEU A 11 13.54 31.23 -20.12
CA LEU A 11 13.35 29.83 -20.53
C LEU A 11 13.75 28.86 -19.41
N PHE A 12 14.92 29.06 -18.78
CA PHE A 12 15.36 28.22 -17.66
C PHE A 12 14.40 28.27 -16.48
N VAL A 13 13.91 29.46 -16.11
CA VAL A 13 12.93 29.61 -15.03
C VAL A 13 11.62 28.90 -15.38
N GLY A 14 11.10 29.07 -16.60
CA GLY A 14 9.87 28.41 -17.05
C GLY A 14 9.94 26.88 -16.98
N VAL A 15 11.10 26.30 -17.34
CA VAL A 15 11.32 24.83 -17.25
C VAL A 15 11.34 24.34 -15.81
N THR A 16 11.86 25.12 -14.86
CA THR A 16 11.89 24.73 -13.43
C THR A 16 10.53 24.82 -12.72
N VAL A 17 9.58 25.58 -13.26
CA VAL A 17 8.26 25.82 -12.65
C VAL A 17 7.17 24.90 -13.23
N ALA A 18 7.50 24.10 -14.25
CA ALA A 18 6.60 23.10 -14.83
C ALA A 18 6.46 21.87 -13.90
N VAL A 19 5.84 22.07 -12.74
CA VAL A 19 5.38 20.97 -11.89
C VAL A 19 4.18 20.32 -12.60
N PRO A 20 4.26 19.05 -13.03
CA PRO A 20 3.09 18.38 -13.58
C PRO A 20 2.00 18.34 -12.51
N ALA A 21 0.76 18.61 -12.91
CA ALA A 21 -0.38 18.52 -12.01
C ALA A 21 -0.33 17.17 -11.30
N GLN A 22 -0.29 17.18 -9.97
CA GLN A 22 -0.44 15.96 -9.19
C GLN A 22 -1.87 15.47 -9.39
N GLU A 23 -2.11 14.72 -10.45
CA GLU A 23 -3.28 13.85 -10.51
C GLU A 23 -3.25 13.01 -9.24
N LYS A 24 -4.39 12.94 -8.55
CA LYS A 24 -4.58 12.09 -7.38
C LYS A 24 -4.42 10.62 -7.81
N ARG A 25 -3.17 10.16 -7.89
CA ARG A 25 -2.78 8.79 -8.28
C ARG A 25 -3.26 7.77 -7.27
N VAL A 26 -3.57 8.22 -6.06
CA VAL A 26 -4.19 7.38 -5.03
C VAL A 26 -5.69 7.38 -5.27
N HIS A 27 -6.16 6.37 -5.99
CA HIS A 27 -7.56 5.99 -5.94
C HIS A 27 -7.81 5.41 -4.54
N HIS A 28 -8.37 6.24 -3.65
CA HIS A 28 -8.95 5.75 -2.41
C HIS A 28 -10.12 4.85 -2.79
N LYS A 29 -9.82 3.56 -2.93
CA LYS A 29 -10.86 2.53 -3.00
C LYS A 29 -11.49 2.43 -1.61
N PRO A 30 -12.79 2.10 -1.55
CA PRO A 30 -13.39 1.71 -0.27
C PRO A 30 -12.57 0.55 0.32
N ASP A 31 -12.53 0.50 1.65
CA ASP A 31 -11.87 -0.59 2.36
C ASP A 31 -12.50 -1.93 1.93
N LEU A 32 -11.67 -2.97 1.88
CA LEU A 32 -12.11 -4.31 1.44
C LEU A 32 -13.02 -5.00 2.47
N SER A 33 -13.06 -4.48 3.70
CA SER A 33 -13.89 -4.95 4.80
C SER A 33 -14.41 -3.78 5.62
N ASP A 34 -15.59 -3.94 6.22
CA ASP A 34 -16.14 -3.01 7.21
C ASP A 34 -15.49 -3.18 8.61
N HIS A 35 -14.61 -4.18 8.76
CA HIS A 35 -13.88 -4.41 10.01
C HIS A 35 -12.64 -3.52 10.10
N VAL A 36 -12.38 -2.98 11.30
CA VAL A 36 -11.15 -2.20 11.55
C VAL A 36 -9.96 -3.15 11.51
N HIS A 37 -9.02 -2.91 10.60
CA HIS A 37 -7.77 -3.65 10.54
C HIS A 37 -6.91 -3.34 11.78
N ASP A 38 -6.64 -4.36 12.59
CA ASP A 38 -5.68 -4.29 13.69
C ASP A 38 -4.48 -5.18 13.37
N ASP A 39 -3.45 -4.58 12.78
CA ASP A 39 -2.21 -5.27 12.41
C ASP A 39 -1.40 -5.74 13.62
N ALA A 40 -1.78 -5.41 14.86
CA ALA A 40 -1.07 -5.81 16.06
C ALA A 40 -1.72 -7.01 16.77
N HIS A 41 -3.05 -7.13 16.74
CA HIS A 41 -3.78 -8.16 17.49
C HIS A 41 -4.97 -8.80 16.73
N GLY A 42 -5.24 -8.37 15.50
CA GLY A 42 -6.43 -8.75 14.72
C GLY A 42 -6.27 -9.95 13.78
N TYR A 43 -5.16 -10.69 13.83
CA TYR A 43 -4.87 -11.74 12.84
C TYR A 43 -5.89 -12.88 12.78
N GLN A 44 -6.60 -13.15 13.89
CA GLN A 44 -7.63 -14.20 13.93
C GLN A 44 -8.76 -13.93 12.93
N TYR A 45 -9.19 -12.68 12.81
CA TYR A 45 -10.23 -12.30 11.86
C TYR A 45 -9.75 -12.53 10.43
N ASP A 46 -8.51 -12.15 10.13
CA ASP A 46 -7.91 -12.37 8.81
C ASP A 46 -7.81 -13.86 8.48
N HIS A 47 -7.40 -14.70 9.45
CA HIS A 47 -7.35 -16.16 9.29
C HIS A 47 -8.73 -16.72 8.94
N GLU A 48 -9.76 -16.33 9.70
CA GLU A 48 -11.14 -16.75 9.45
C GLU A 48 -11.70 -16.22 8.12
N ALA A 49 -11.34 -14.99 7.72
CA ALA A 49 -11.79 -14.39 6.47
C ALA A 49 -11.16 -15.05 5.23
N PHE A 50 -9.89 -15.45 5.31
CA PHE A 50 -9.18 -16.08 4.20
C PHE A 50 -9.44 -17.57 4.07
N LEU A 51 -9.39 -18.32 5.17
CA LEU A 51 -9.52 -19.79 5.17
C LEU A 51 -10.97 -20.25 5.45
N GLY A 52 -11.79 -19.40 6.07
CA GLY A 52 -13.07 -19.79 6.62
C GLY A 52 -12.94 -20.31 8.06
N LYS A 53 -14.01 -20.15 8.85
CA LYS A 53 -14.02 -20.40 10.30
C LYS A 53 -13.59 -21.80 10.73
N GLU A 54 -13.92 -22.81 9.93
CA GLU A 54 -13.64 -24.20 10.28
C GLU A 54 -12.20 -24.59 9.90
N GLU A 55 -11.70 -24.13 8.77
CA GLU A 55 -10.33 -24.42 8.33
C GLU A 55 -9.31 -23.61 9.13
N ALA A 56 -9.60 -22.34 9.45
CA ALA A 56 -8.74 -21.49 10.29
C ALA A 56 -8.40 -22.14 11.64
N LYS A 57 -9.39 -22.74 12.32
CA LYS A 57 -9.20 -23.44 13.61
C LYS A 57 -8.18 -24.57 13.53
N THR A 58 -8.03 -25.22 12.38
CA THR A 58 -7.08 -26.33 12.24
C THR A 58 -5.64 -25.84 12.32
N PHE A 59 -5.37 -24.61 11.88
CA PHE A 59 -4.05 -23.99 11.94
C PHE A 59 -3.76 -23.37 13.31
N ASP A 60 -4.78 -22.82 13.98
CA ASP A 60 -4.64 -22.30 15.36
C ASP A 60 -4.30 -23.41 16.38
N GLN A 61 -4.61 -24.67 16.06
CA GLN A 61 -4.36 -25.84 16.90
C GLN A 61 -3.01 -26.52 16.63
N LEU A 62 -2.26 -26.09 15.61
CA LEU A 62 -0.95 -26.67 15.31
C LEU A 62 0.10 -26.20 16.29
N SER A 63 1.01 -27.10 16.66
CA SER A 63 2.26 -26.71 17.31
C SER A 63 3.15 -25.91 16.35
N PRO A 64 4.06 -25.06 16.87
CA PRO A 64 5.03 -24.33 16.03
C PRO A 64 5.86 -25.25 15.12
N GLU A 65 6.15 -26.46 15.56
CA GLU A 65 6.88 -27.48 14.81
C GLU A 65 6.06 -28.02 13.63
N GLU A 66 4.80 -28.39 13.86
CA GLU A 66 3.89 -28.87 12.80
C GLU A 66 3.56 -27.78 11.78
N SER A 67 3.40 -26.54 12.25
CA SER A 67 3.18 -25.39 11.38
C SER A 67 4.36 -25.17 10.43
N LYS A 68 5.60 -25.31 10.93
CA LYS A 68 6.82 -25.21 10.11
C LYS A 68 6.94 -26.35 9.10
N GLU A 69 6.66 -27.58 9.51
CA GLU A 69 6.71 -28.74 8.62
C GLU A 69 5.75 -28.60 7.43
N ARG A 70 4.56 -28.03 7.66
CA ARG A 70 3.57 -27.79 6.60
C ARG A 70 3.95 -26.66 5.64
N LEU A 71 4.79 -25.72 6.06
CA LEU A 71 5.21 -24.59 5.22
C LEU A 71 6.32 -24.95 4.22
N GLY A 72 7.02 -26.08 4.42
CA GLY A 72 8.05 -26.60 3.50
C GLY A 72 9.43 -26.00 3.70
#